data_AF-A0A2U3NHF4-F1
#
_entry.id   AF-A0A2U3NHF4-F1
#
_cell.length_a   1.000
_cell.length_b   1.000
_cell.length_c   1.000
_cell.angle_alpha   90.00
_cell.angle_beta   90.00
_cell.angle_gamma   90.00
#
_symmetry.space_group_name_H-M   'P 1'
#
loop_
_entity.id
_entity.type
_entity.pdbx_description
1 polymer ?
#
loop_
_entity_poly.entity_id
_entity_poly.type
_entity_poly.pdbx_seq_one_letter_code
_entity_poly.pdbx_strand_id
1 'polypeptide(L)'
;VSASGDDRAASARQARDLVRVAFGPAVVALGVVAAVTLLQLLIANSDMTGALGAIASMWLAVHQVPISIGGRELGVLPLLPVLLMVWGTARSSARATSASSSWLVVRWVIASALGGPLLLTAIALAVIHDASSVITELQTPSALRAFASVLVVHAIGAAIGVWSRVGRRALAASPLPNWLGDSLRAAVAGVLALVGLSGLVTAGSLIVHWSTMQELYGITDSIFGQFSLTVLSVLYAPNVIVGTSAVAVGSSAHLGFATFSSFTVFGGDIPALPILAAVPTPPLGPVWVALLIVGASSGVAVGQQCARRALPLFPAMAKLLVASVVGALAMSLLAYGGSGRLGNFGHVGVDQATLLGGVFFWFAVVGGVTVVMTGGIRPVRLRRTRRRAPVPAAEEPADFAAVFDEPEGEPEDEPGDAPHDEPAGDSADQSVGDPVDEDEMAPEEPAADDEPPPA
;
A
#
# COMPACT_ATOMS: atom_id res chain seq x y z
N VAL A 1 -11.80 16.97 -40.00
CA VAL A 1 -12.14 17.87 -38.85
C VAL A 1 -12.52 17.08 -37.59
N SER A 2 -13.00 15.84 -37.69
CA SER A 2 -13.31 14.98 -36.51
C SER A 2 -12.08 14.59 -35.68
N ALA A 3 -10.97 14.16 -36.31
CA ALA A 3 -9.77 13.70 -35.60
C ALA A 3 -9.14 14.76 -34.68
N SER A 4 -9.11 16.03 -35.10
CA SER A 4 -8.57 17.12 -34.28
C SER A 4 -9.48 17.54 -33.12
N GLY A 5 -10.78 17.24 -33.19
CA GLY A 5 -11.73 17.44 -32.10
C GLY A 5 -11.57 16.39 -31.01
N ASP A 6 -11.40 15.12 -31.40
CA ASP A 6 -11.25 13.99 -30.46
C ASP A 6 -9.93 14.04 -29.69
N ASP A 7 -8.83 14.43 -30.34
CA ASP A 7 -7.51 14.60 -29.69
C ASP A 7 -7.51 15.75 -28.67
N ARG A 8 -8.21 16.85 -28.95
CA ARG A 8 -8.39 17.97 -28.02
C ARG A 8 -9.24 17.56 -26.82
N ALA A 9 -10.31 16.80 -27.05
CA ALA A 9 -11.15 16.31 -25.96
C ALA A 9 -10.41 15.28 -25.08
N ALA A 10 -9.58 14.42 -25.67
CA ALA A 10 -8.76 13.44 -24.95
C ALA A 10 -7.67 14.10 -24.10
N SER A 11 -6.94 15.07 -24.66
CA SER A 11 -5.91 15.85 -23.95
C SER A 11 -6.51 16.67 -22.80
N ALA A 12 -7.67 17.31 -23.01
CA ALA A 12 -8.37 18.04 -21.95
C ALA A 12 -8.81 17.14 -20.79
N ARG A 13 -9.31 15.92 -21.08
CA ARG A 13 -9.65 14.92 -20.05
C ARG A 13 -8.41 14.51 -19.25
N GLN A 14 -7.31 14.22 -19.93
CA GLN A 14 -6.06 13.84 -19.27
C GLN A 14 -5.51 14.96 -18.39
N ALA A 15 -5.48 16.21 -18.87
CA ALA A 15 -5.04 17.35 -18.08
C ALA A 15 -5.90 17.53 -16.81
N ARG A 16 -7.23 17.41 -16.94
CA ARG A 16 -8.15 17.48 -15.79
C ARG A 16 -7.89 16.38 -14.77
N ASP A 17 -7.60 15.16 -15.21
CA ASP A 17 -7.31 14.05 -14.30
C ASP A 17 -5.97 14.25 -13.59
N LEU A 18 -4.95 14.75 -14.27
CA LEU A 18 -3.66 15.12 -13.66
C LEU A 18 -3.81 16.22 -12.60
N VAL A 19 -4.61 17.25 -12.88
CA VAL A 19 -4.92 18.32 -11.90
C VAL A 19 -5.66 17.75 -10.68
N ARG A 20 -6.63 16.85 -10.89
CA ARG A 20 -7.35 16.18 -9.80
C ARG A 20 -6.43 15.31 -8.96
N VAL A 21 -5.46 14.64 -9.56
CA VAL A 21 -4.45 13.87 -8.82
C VAL A 21 -3.56 14.79 -8.00
N ALA A 22 -3.13 15.92 -8.58
CA ALA A 22 -2.24 16.87 -7.93
C ALA A 22 -2.88 17.59 -6.73
N PHE A 23 -4.11 18.07 -6.88
CA PHE A 23 -4.73 18.95 -5.88
C PHE A 23 -5.91 18.33 -5.15
N GLY A 24 -6.51 17.24 -5.65
CA GLY A 24 -7.74 16.68 -5.09
C GLY A 24 -7.65 16.34 -3.60
N PRO A 25 -6.77 15.42 -3.18
CA PRO A 25 -6.61 15.08 -1.76
C PRO A 25 -6.19 16.28 -0.91
N ALA A 26 -5.31 17.13 -1.45
CA ALA A 26 -4.74 18.25 -0.72
C ALA A 26 -5.76 19.38 -0.45
N VAL A 27 -6.58 19.73 -1.44
CA VAL A 27 -7.64 20.74 -1.31
C VAL A 27 -8.72 20.27 -0.34
N VAL A 28 -9.09 18.98 -0.39
CA VAL A 28 -10.04 18.41 0.59
C VAL A 28 -9.46 18.49 2.00
N ALA A 29 -8.21 18.08 2.19
CA ALA A 29 -7.54 18.15 3.48
C ALA A 29 -7.43 19.59 4.01
N LEU A 30 -7.02 20.54 3.17
CA LEU A 30 -6.96 21.97 3.52
C LEU A 30 -8.34 22.53 3.86
N GLY A 31 -9.39 22.16 3.14
CA GLY A 31 -10.76 22.56 3.44
C GLY A 31 -11.23 22.07 4.81
N VAL A 32 -10.95 20.80 5.14
CA VAL A 32 -11.26 20.23 6.47
C VAL A 32 -10.44 20.92 7.56
N VAL A 33 -9.13 21.09 7.34
CA VAL A 33 -8.23 21.77 8.29
C VAL A 33 -8.69 23.21 8.54
N ALA A 34 -9.04 23.94 7.48
CA ALA A 34 -9.56 25.30 7.58
C ALA A 34 -10.86 25.35 8.38
N ALA A 35 -11.82 24.48 8.07
CA ALA A 35 -13.09 24.41 8.78
C ALA A 35 -12.89 24.10 10.28
N VAL A 36 -12.07 23.10 10.61
CA VAL A 36 -11.79 22.72 12.00
C VAL A 36 -11.05 23.84 12.74
N THR A 37 -10.05 24.46 12.13
CA THR A 37 -9.26 25.52 12.75
C THR A 37 -10.12 26.75 13.04
N LEU A 38 -10.92 27.20 12.08
CA LEU A 38 -11.81 28.35 12.25
C LEU A 38 -12.91 28.08 13.27
N LEU A 39 -13.49 26.86 13.26
CA LEU A 39 -14.46 26.44 14.27
C LEU A 39 -13.84 26.44 15.67
N GLN A 40 -12.61 25.95 15.81
CA GLN A 40 -11.92 25.90 17.10
C GLN A 40 -11.59 27.30 17.63
N LEU A 41 -11.16 28.22 16.76
CA LEU A 41 -10.91 29.62 17.14
C LEU A 41 -12.21 30.33 17.52
N LEU A 42 -13.31 30.10 16.79
CA LEU A 42 -14.62 30.64 17.10
C LEU A 42 -15.10 30.20 18.49
N ILE A 43 -14.98 28.90 18.80
CA ILE A 43 -15.42 28.35 20.07
C ILE A 43 -14.53 28.80 21.22
N ALA A 44 -13.23 28.95 20.96
CA ALA A 44 -12.29 29.52 21.92
C ALA A 44 -12.43 31.06 22.07
N ASN A 45 -13.39 31.69 21.37
CA ASN A 45 -13.56 33.15 21.32
C ASN A 45 -12.21 33.88 21.07
N SER A 46 -11.41 33.32 20.17
CA SER A 46 -10.05 33.78 19.86
C SER A 46 -10.02 34.64 18.60
N ASP A 47 -9.03 35.53 18.52
CA ASP A 47 -8.84 36.40 17.36
C ASP A 47 -8.45 35.60 16.10
N MET A 48 -8.91 36.07 14.93
CA MET A 48 -8.65 35.43 13.63
C MET A 48 -7.24 35.70 13.06
N THR A 49 -6.46 36.56 13.71
CA THR A 49 -5.16 37.05 13.19
C THR A 49 -4.17 35.92 12.86
N GLY A 50 -4.18 34.83 13.63
CA GLY A 50 -3.31 33.67 13.42
C GLY A 50 -3.89 32.54 12.55
N ALA A 51 -5.12 32.69 12.04
CA ALA A 51 -5.85 31.58 11.44
C ALA A 51 -5.13 30.96 10.23
N LEU A 52 -4.60 31.77 9.32
CA LEU A 52 -3.88 31.28 8.13
C LEU A 52 -2.59 30.55 8.51
N GLY A 53 -1.83 31.08 9.48
CA GLY A 53 -0.62 30.43 10.01
C GLY A 53 -0.93 29.09 10.68
N ALA A 54 -2.05 29.00 11.42
CA ALA A 54 -2.52 27.76 12.03
C ALA A 54 -2.96 26.72 10.99
N ILE A 55 -3.71 27.13 9.96
CA ILE A 55 -4.13 26.25 8.85
C ILE A 55 -2.91 25.70 8.11
N ALA A 56 -1.94 26.56 7.79
CA ALA A 56 -0.70 26.17 7.14
C ALA A 56 0.13 25.22 8.02
N SER A 57 0.21 25.48 9.33
CA SER A 57 0.89 24.58 10.27
C SER A 57 0.20 23.22 10.36
N MET A 58 -1.14 23.20 10.39
CA MET A 58 -1.92 21.97 10.41
C MET A 58 -1.77 21.16 9.10
N TRP A 59 -1.63 21.81 7.93
CA TRP A 59 -1.26 21.12 6.69
C TRP A 59 0.07 20.36 6.84
N LEU A 60 1.07 20.98 7.46
CA LEU A 60 2.36 20.33 7.71
C LEU A 60 2.25 19.22 8.77
N ALA A 61 1.45 19.40 9.82
CA ALA A 61 1.20 18.35 10.82
C ALA A 61 0.51 17.12 10.23
N VAL A 62 -0.44 17.29 9.31
CA VAL A 62 -1.07 16.17 8.57
C VAL A 62 -0.01 15.33 7.83
N HIS A 63 1.14 15.93 7.48
CA HIS A 63 2.27 15.27 6.84
C HIS A 63 3.41 14.94 7.80
N GLN A 64 3.15 14.79 9.11
CA GLN A 64 4.17 14.37 10.08
C GLN A 64 5.37 15.33 10.19
N VAL A 65 5.14 16.63 9.98
CA VAL A 65 6.14 17.67 10.22
C VAL A 65 5.91 18.24 11.62
N PRO A 66 6.87 18.12 12.56
CA PRO A 66 6.66 18.62 13.91
C PRO A 66 6.46 20.12 13.97
N ILE A 67 5.58 20.52 14.87
CA ILE A 67 5.27 21.91 15.15
C ILE A 67 5.95 22.27 16.47
N SER A 68 6.65 23.40 16.52
CA SER A 68 7.25 23.90 17.76
C SER A 68 6.60 25.22 18.16
N ILE A 69 6.12 25.27 19.41
CA ILE A 69 5.44 26.44 20.00
C ILE A 69 6.14 26.76 21.31
N GLY A 70 6.63 27.99 21.46
CA GLY A 70 7.30 28.44 22.68
C GLY A 70 8.49 27.56 23.09
N GLY A 71 9.24 27.04 22.11
CA GLY A 71 10.40 26.16 22.32
C GLY A 71 10.08 24.70 22.67
N ARG A 72 8.79 24.31 22.68
CA ARG A 72 8.37 22.91 22.90
C ARG A 72 7.91 22.29 21.58
N GLU A 73 8.46 21.12 21.27
CA GLU A 73 8.14 20.38 20.05
C GLU A 73 6.95 19.43 20.26
N LEU A 74 5.97 19.53 19.38
CA LEU A 74 4.88 18.57 19.16
C LEU A 74 5.22 17.76 17.90
N GLY A 75 5.97 16.68 18.09
CA GLY A 75 6.42 15.79 17.03
C GLY A 75 5.73 14.43 17.02
N VAL A 76 5.01 14.06 18.08
CA VAL A 76 4.17 12.85 18.10
C VAL A 76 2.81 13.23 17.52
N LEU A 77 2.68 13.17 16.20
CA LEU A 77 1.45 13.61 15.53
C LEU A 77 0.50 12.43 15.29
N PRO A 78 -0.82 12.66 15.21
CA PRO A 78 -1.76 11.59 14.95
C PRO A 78 -1.50 10.94 13.58
N LEU A 79 -1.52 9.60 13.54
CA LEU A 79 -1.28 8.83 12.31
C LEU A 79 -2.48 8.82 11.37
N LEU A 80 -3.71 8.98 11.87
CA LEU A 80 -4.90 8.86 11.01
C LEU A 80 -4.91 9.87 9.84
N PRO A 81 -4.63 11.17 10.03
CA PRO A 81 -4.61 12.13 8.93
C PRO A 81 -3.60 11.78 7.82
N VAL A 82 -2.38 11.36 8.19
CA VAL A 82 -1.36 10.99 7.19
C VAL A 82 -1.76 9.73 6.42
N LEU A 83 -2.38 8.75 7.10
CA LEU A 83 -2.90 7.54 6.44
C LEU A 83 -4.05 7.87 5.48
N LEU A 84 -4.92 8.81 5.82
CA LEU A 84 -5.96 9.32 4.91
C LEU A 84 -5.38 10.05 3.70
N MET A 85 -4.27 10.79 3.87
CA MET A 85 -3.55 11.41 2.75
C MET A 85 -2.91 10.38 1.81
N VAL A 86 -2.25 9.35 2.38
CA VAL A 86 -1.73 8.21 1.60
C VAL A 86 -2.86 7.53 0.82
N TRP A 87 -3.99 7.25 1.48
CA TRP A 87 -5.16 6.64 0.85
C TRP A 87 -5.77 7.50 -0.25
N GLY A 88 -5.95 8.81 0.00
CA GLY A 88 -6.52 9.75 -0.96
C GLY A 88 -5.65 9.86 -2.21
N THR A 89 -4.33 9.93 -2.03
CA THR A 89 -3.34 9.95 -3.12
C THR A 89 -3.32 8.64 -3.87
N ALA A 90 -3.33 7.50 -3.17
CA ALA A 90 -3.40 6.19 -3.82
C ALA A 90 -4.67 6.04 -4.66
N ARG A 91 -5.82 6.48 -4.13
CA ARG A 91 -7.11 6.42 -4.83
C ARG A 91 -7.14 7.35 -6.05
N SER A 92 -6.60 8.56 -5.95
CA SER A 92 -6.54 9.49 -7.08
C SER A 92 -5.61 8.97 -8.18
N SER A 93 -4.39 8.54 -7.83
CA SER A 93 -3.43 7.96 -8.77
C SER A 93 -3.97 6.68 -9.43
N ALA A 94 -4.65 5.81 -8.68
CA ALA A 94 -5.26 4.60 -9.21
C ALA A 94 -6.45 4.88 -10.15
N ARG A 95 -7.14 6.01 -9.99
CA ARG A 95 -8.24 6.40 -10.89
C ARG A 95 -7.73 7.03 -12.18
N ALA A 96 -6.63 7.77 -12.10
CA ALA A 96 -5.96 8.36 -13.27
C ALA A 96 -5.08 7.35 -14.04
N THR A 97 -4.93 6.11 -13.54
CA THR A 97 -4.12 5.07 -14.18
C THR A 97 -4.99 3.88 -14.59
N SER A 98 -4.97 3.53 -15.87
CA SER A 98 -5.56 2.28 -16.38
C SER A 98 -4.52 1.16 -16.46
N ALA A 99 -4.95 -0.10 -16.55
CA ALA A 99 -4.04 -1.24 -16.69
C ALA A 99 -3.22 -1.19 -18.01
N SER A 100 -3.78 -0.57 -19.05
CA SER A 100 -3.18 -0.36 -20.37
C SER A 100 -2.48 0.99 -20.52
N SER A 101 -2.39 1.80 -19.46
CA SER A 101 -1.75 3.11 -19.53
C SER A 101 -0.29 3.00 -19.97
N SER A 102 0.12 3.91 -20.86
CA SER A 102 1.52 4.01 -21.28
C SER A 102 2.41 4.47 -20.12
N TRP A 103 3.70 4.14 -20.19
CA TRP A 103 4.66 4.53 -19.16
C TRP A 103 4.79 6.05 -19.01
N LEU A 104 4.58 6.82 -20.07
CA LEU A 104 4.57 8.27 -20.03
C LEU A 104 3.39 8.79 -19.19
N VAL A 105 2.19 8.25 -19.37
CA VAL A 105 1.01 8.62 -18.57
C VAL A 105 1.25 8.31 -17.09
N VAL A 106 1.78 7.12 -16.78
CA VAL A 106 2.10 6.73 -15.40
C VAL A 106 3.10 7.71 -14.77
N ARG A 107 4.15 8.12 -15.49
CA ARG A 107 5.12 9.11 -15.02
C ARG A 107 4.48 10.46 -14.74
N TRP A 108 3.57 10.93 -15.59
CA TRP A 108 2.84 12.17 -15.36
C TRP A 108 1.90 12.08 -14.17
N VAL A 109 1.20 10.96 -13.96
CA VAL A 109 0.37 10.75 -12.77
C VAL A 109 1.20 10.82 -11.50
N ILE A 110 2.38 10.19 -11.48
CA ILE A 110 3.30 10.27 -10.33
C ILE A 110 3.80 11.71 -10.16
N ALA A 111 4.27 12.36 -11.23
CA ALA A 111 4.75 13.74 -11.16
C ALA A 111 3.67 14.70 -10.64
N SER A 112 2.42 14.54 -11.08
CA SER A 112 1.28 15.31 -10.59
C SER A 112 0.97 15.03 -9.13
N ALA A 113 0.95 13.75 -8.72
CA ALA A 113 0.69 13.36 -7.32
C ALA A 113 1.71 13.92 -6.33
N LEU A 114 2.94 14.17 -6.79
CA LEU A 114 4.00 14.78 -5.98
C LEU A 114 4.00 16.31 -6.10
N GLY A 115 3.85 16.85 -7.32
CA GLY A 115 4.05 18.28 -7.58
C GLY A 115 3.03 19.18 -6.90
N GLY A 116 1.74 18.82 -6.92
CA GLY A 116 0.67 19.63 -6.31
C GLY A 116 0.86 19.84 -4.80
N PRO A 117 1.03 18.76 -4.01
CA PRO A 117 1.25 18.87 -2.57
C PRO A 117 2.56 19.57 -2.19
N LEU A 118 3.63 19.40 -2.99
CA LEU A 118 4.89 20.12 -2.77
C LEU A 118 4.71 21.63 -3.00
N LEU A 119 3.95 22.04 -4.03
CA LEU A 119 3.60 23.45 -4.24
C LEU A 119 2.82 24.01 -3.04
N LEU A 120 1.81 23.30 -2.56
CA LEU A 120 1.04 23.71 -1.38
C LEU A 120 1.90 23.78 -0.12
N THR A 121 2.91 22.92 0.00
CA THR A 121 3.89 22.95 1.09
C THR A 121 4.78 24.18 1.02
N ALA A 122 5.21 24.59 -0.17
CA ALA A 122 5.95 25.84 -0.35
C ALA A 122 5.10 27.05 0.07
N ILE A 123 3.83 27.08 -0.33
CA ILE A 123 2.88 28.13 0.06
C ILE A 123 2.67 28.11 1.58
N ALA A 124 2.44 26.94 2.18
CA ALA A 124 2.25 26.81 3.63
C ALA A 124 3.48 27.30 4.41
N LEU A 125 4.69 26.94 3.99
CA LEU A 125 5.92 27.44 4.61
C LEU A 125 6.06 28.96 4.49
N ALA A 126 5.72 29.54 3.35
CA ALA A 126 5.73 30.99 3.16
C ALA A 126 4.72 31.69 4.09
N VAL A 127 3.50 31.15 4.20
CA VAL A 127 2.45 31.66 5.11
C VAL A 127 2.86 31.54 6.58
N ILE A 128 3.49 30.43 6.98
CA ILE A 128 3.98 30.26 8.36
C ILE A 128 5.13 31.23 8.63
N HIS A 129 6.02 31.43 7.67
CA HIS A 129 7.12 32.38 7.82
C HIS A 129 6.62 33.81 8.01
N ASP A 130 5.66 34.23 7.20
CA ASP A 130 4.99 35.53 7.38
C ASP A 130 4.28 35.61 8.74
N ALA A 131 3.49 34.60 9.12
CA ALA A 131 2.78 34.56 10.40
C ALA A 131 3.74 34.56 11.62
N SER A 132 4.91 33.94 11.52
CA SER A 132 5.91 33.89 12.60
C SER A 132 6.53 35.25 12.91
N SER A 133 6.48 36.19 11.96
CA SER A 133 6.93 37.57 12.19
C SER A 133 5.99 38.34 13.14
N VAL A 134 4.72 37.93 13.21
CA VAL A 134 3.70 38.52 14.07
C VAL A 134 3.50 37.70 15.35
N ILE A 135 3.54 36.37 15.24
CA ILE A 135 3.34 35.42 16.35
C ILE A 135 4.69 34.79 16.71
N THR A 136 5.43 35.45 17.61
CA THR A 136 6.81 35.08 17.96
C THR A 136 6.95 33.71 18.63
N GLU A 137 5.86 33.16 19.18
CA GLU A 137 5.86 31.81 19.76
C GLU A 137 5.83 30.70 18.69
N LEU A 138 5.37 30.99 17.47
CA LEU A 138 5.28 30.03 16.38
C LEU A 138 6.61 29.99 15.62
N GLN A 139 7.28 28.84 15.63
CA GLN A 139 8.54 28.66 14.93
C GLN A 139 8.32 28.08 13.53
N THR A 140 9.02 28.64 12.54
CA THR A 140 9.02 28.09 11.18
C THR A 140 9.69 26.71 11.15
N PRO A 141 8.99 25.65 10.71
CA PRO A 141 9.59 24.34 10.56
C PRO A 141 10.71 24.35 9.51
N SER A 142 11.66 23.43 9.64
CA SER A 142 12.73 23.27 8.65
C SER A 142 12.14 22.88 7.29
N ALA A 143 12.40 23.70 6.25
CA ALA A 143 11.85 23.49 4.91
C ALA A 143 12.19 22.09 4.34
N LEU A 144 13.43 21.63 4.50
CA LEU A 144 13.86 20.31 4.03
C LEU A 144 13.02 19.18 4.62
N ARG A 145 12.77 19.21 5.94
CA ARG A 145 11.92 18.22 6.61
C ARG A 145 10.48 18.28 6.10
N ALA A 146 9.94 19.49 5.93
CA ALA A 146 8.57 19.67 5.43
C ALA A 146 8.39 19.09 4.02
N PHE A 147 9.29 19.44 3.08
CA PHE A 147 9.25 18.88 1.73
C PHE A 147 9.50 17.37 1.73
N ALA A 148 10.44 16.87 2.53
CA ALA A 148 10.73 15.43 2.60
C ALA A 148 9.54 14.62 3.12
N SER A 149 8.89 15.06 4.20
CA SER A 149 7.74 14.33 4.73
C SER A 149 6.57 14.31 3.75
N VAL A 150 6.24 15.45 3.13
CA VAL A 150 5.18 15.54 2.11
C VAL A 150 5.51 14.68 0.90
N LEU A 151 6.76 14.72 0.43
CA LEU A 151 7.23 13.88 -0.67
C LEU A 151 7.05 12.39 -0.35
N VAL A 152 7.47 11.94 0.84
CA VAL A 152 7.36 10.54 1.26
C VAL A 152 5.89 10.09 1.31
N VAL A 153 5.02 10.88 1.95
CA VAL A 153 3.58 10.56 2.07
C VAL A 153 2.94 10.38 0.69
N HIS A 154 3.15 11.34 -0.21
CA HIS A 154 2.56 11.29 -1.53
C HIS A 154 3.25 10.27 -2.45
N ALA A 155 4.54 9.99 -2.28
CA ALA A 155 5.24 8.94 -3.01
C ALA A 155 4.72 7.55 -2.62
N ILE A 156 4.50 7.29 -1.33
CA ILE A 156 3.87 6.04 -0.85
C ILE A 156 2.47 5.92 -1.45
N GLY A 157 1.65 6.97 -1.35
CA GLY A 157 0.30 6.98 -1.93
C GLY A 157 0.31 6.71 -3.44
N ALA A 158 1.10 7.46 -4.20
CA ALA A 158 1.22 7.29 -5.65
C ALA A 158 1.73 5.88 -6.02
N ALA A 159 2.73 5.36 -5.30
CA ALA A 159 3.26 4.01 -5.52
C ALA A 159 2.16 2.95 -5.30
N ILE A 160 1.42 3.01 -4.19
CA ILE A 160 0.30 2.09 -3.92
C ILE A 160 -0.77 2.21 -5.01
N GLY A 161 -1.16 3.44 -5.36
CA GLY A 161 -2.19 3.72 -6.35
C GLY A 161 -1.85 3.18 -7.74
N VAL A 162 -0.66 3.52 -8.25
CA VAL A 162 -0.15 3.04 -9.54
C VAL A 162 0.04 1.53 -9.51
N TRP A 163 0.67 0.98 -8.47
CA TRP A 163 0.90 -0.45 -8.34
C TRP A 163 -0.39 -1.28 -8.39
N SER A 164 -1.47 -0.79 -7.77
CA SER A 164 -2.77 -1.47 -7.78
C SER A 164 -3.33 -1.70 -9.20
N ARG A 165 -2.90 -0.87 -10.17
CA ARG A 165 -3.38 -0.91 -11.57
C ARG A 165 -2.39 -1.59 -12.50
N VAL A 166 -1.12 -1.21 -12.44
CA VAL A 166 -0.09 -1.68 -13.39
C VAL A 166 0.87 -2.71 -12.80
N GLY A 167 0.84 -2.98 -11.49
CA GLY A 167 1.81 -3.85 -10.80
C GLY A 167 1.87 -5.26 -11.36
N ARG A 168 0.73 -5.86 -11.74
CA ARG A 168 0.71 -7.19 -12.40
C ARG A 168 1.41 -7.19 -13.75
N ARG A 169 1.16 -6.15 -14.57
CA ARG A 169 1.80 -5.97 -15.88
C ARG A 169 3.30 -5.72 -15.72
N ALA A 170 3.67 -4.89 -14.75
CA ALA A 170 5.07 -4.58 -14.43
C ALA A 170 5.82 -5.84 -13.95
N LEU A 171 5.22 -6.66 -13.10
CA LEU A 171 5.81 -7.95 -12.68
C LEU A 171 5.98 -8.91 -13.85
N ALA A 172 4.98 -9.03 -14.72
CA ALA A 172 5.04 -9.92 -15.88
C ALA A 172 6.12 -9.51 -16.89
N ALA A 173 6.41 -8.21 -17.00
CA ALA A 173 7.46 -7.67 -17.85
C ALA A 173 8.85 -7.64 -17.17
N SER A 174 8.94 -8.00 -15.88
CA SER A 174 10.17 -7.94 -15.09
C SER A 174 10.84 -9.33 -15.02
N PRO A 175 12.18 -9.42 -14.88
CA PRO A 175 12.87 -10.69 -14.63
C PRO A 175 12.62 -11.26 -13.22
N LEU A 176 11.68 -10.68 -12.45
CA LEU A 176 11.45 -11.04 -11.06
C LEU A 176 10.62 -12.33 -10.96
N PRO A 177 10.77 -13.11 -9.87
CA PRO A 177 9.99 -14.31 -9.69
C PRO A 177 8.48 -14.04 -9.64
N ASN A 178 7.69 -14.89 -10.30
CA ASN A 178 6.23 -14.74 -10.39
C ASN A 178 5.49 -14.81 -9.03
N TRP A 179 6.14 -15.32 -7.98
CA TRP A 179 5.59 -15.40 -6.62
C TRP A 179 5.77 -14.11 -5.81
N LEU A 180 6.52 -13.12 -6.31
CA LEU A 180 6.80 -11.89 -5.58
C LEU A 180 5.53 -11.10 -5.26
N GLY A 181 4.59 -11.01 -6.21
CA GLY A 181 3.30 -10.35 -5.98
C GLY A 181 2.48 -11.02 -4.88
N ASP A 182 2.60 -12.33 -4.72
CA ASP A 182 1.95 -13.06 -3.63
C ASP A 182 2.62 -12.81 -2.28
N SER A 183 3.92 -12.47 -2.26
CA SER A 183 4.64 -12.09 -1.03
C SER A 183 4.11 -10.77 -0.49
N LEU A 184 3.83 -9.80 -1.37
CA LEU A 184 3.22 -8.53 -0.97
C LEU A 184 1.82 -8.74 -0.39
N ARG A 185 1.01 -9.62 -0.99
CA ARG A 185 -0.32 -9.97 -0.44
C ARG A 185 -0.20 -10.62 0.94
N ALA A 186 0.79 -11.49 1.14
CA ALA A 186 1.06 -12.12 2.43
C ALA A 186 1.52 -11.11 3.48
N ALA A 187 2.40 -10.17 3.12
CA ALA A 187 2.80 -9.07 4.00
C ALA A 187 1.61 -8.21 4.41
N VAL A 188 0.76 -7.79 3.46
CA VAL A 188 -0.45 -7.02 3.74
C VAL A 188 -1.40 -7.79 4.65
N ALA A 189 -1.63 -9.08 4.41
CA ALA A 189 -2.47 -9.91 5.26
C ALA A 189 -1.94 -10.00 6.70
N GLY A 190 -0.63 -10.20 6.88
CA GLY A 190 0.01 -10.22 8.19
C GLY A 190 -0.08 -8.89 8.93
N VAL A 191 0.24 -7.78 8.26
CA VAL A 191 0.16 -6.43 8.84
C VAL A 191 -1.28 -6.09 9.24
N LEU A 192 -2.26 -6.36 8.38
CA LEU A 192 -3.67 -6.13 8.69
C LEU A 192 -4.16 -7.02 9.83
N ALA A 193 -3.71 -8.28 9.90
CA ALA A 193 -4.04 -9.17 11.01
C ALA A 193 -3.45 -8.66 12.33
N LEU A 194 -2.17 -8.25 12.33
CA LEU A 194 -1.50 -7.73 13.52
C LEU A 194 -2.14 -6.44 14.03
N VAL A 195 -2.33 -5.46 13.14
CA VAL A 195 -2.96 -4.16 13.46
C VAL A 195 -4.42 -4.36 13.85
N GLY A 196 -5.16 -5.21 13.14
CA GLY A 196 -6.58 -5.47 13.42
C GLY A 196 -6.79 -6.15 14.78
N LEU A 197 -6.03 -7.20 15.08
CA LEU A 197 -6.08 -7.88 16.38
C LEU A 197 -5.61 -6.97 17.51
N SER A 198 -4.56 -6.16 17.29
CA SER A 198 -4.11 -5.16 18.26
C SER A 198 -5.16 -4.07 18.49
N GLY A 199 -5.90 -3.70 17.45
CA GLY A 199 -7.06 -2.81 17.55
C GLY A 199 -8.19 -3.39 18.41
N LEU A 200 -8.49 -4.68 18.27
CA LEU A 200 -9.44 -5.36 19.15
C LEU A 200 -8.98 -5.38 20.61
N VAL A 201 -7.68 -5.60 20.85
CA VAL A 201 -7.11 -5.52 22.20
C VAL A 201 -7.23 -4.11 22.76
N THR A 202 -6.87 -3.07 21.99
CA THR A 202 -7.02 -1.66 22.40
C THR A 202 -8.49 -1.34 22.74
N ALA A 203 -9.44 -1.75 21.90
CA ALA A 203 -10.86 -1.53 22.15
C ALA A 203 -11.36 -2.30 23.39
N GLY A 204 -10.97 -3.56 23.55
CA GLY A 204 -11.27 -4.34 24.75
C GLY A 204 -10.70 -3.71 26.01
N SER A 205 -9.47 -3.16 25.92
CA SER A 205 -8.85 -2.44 27.04
C SER A 205 -9.61 -1.18 27.42
N LEU A 206 -10.11 -0.40 26.46
CA LEU A 206 -10.96 0.78 26.75
C LEU A 206 -12.27 0.40 27.45
N ILE A 207 -12.87 -0.73 27.09
CA ILE A 207 -14.09 -1.23 27.75
C ILE A 207 -13.78 -1.64 29.19
N VAL A 208 -12.68 -2.35 29.42
CA VAL A 208 -12.25 -2.77 30.75
C VAL A 208 -11.88 -1.56 31.62
N HIS A 209 -11.20 -0.56 31.05
CA HIS A 209 -10.76 0.66 31.74
C HIS A 209 -11.69 1.85 31.50
N TRP A 210 -13.00 1.58 31.37
CA TRP A 210 -14.00 2.61 31.09
C TRP A 210 -14.00 3.75 32.13
N SER A 211 -13.82 3.41 33.41
CA SER A 211 -13.76 4.41 34.49
C SER A 211 -12.58 5.37 34.30
N THR A 212 -11.39 4.85 34.00
CA THR A 212 -10.20 5.66 33.72
C THR A 212 -10.42 6.53 32.49
N MET A 213 -11.02 5.99 31.43
CA MET A 213 -11.38 6.77 30.25
C MET A 213 -12.31 7.94 30.61
N GLN A 214 -13.31 7.71 31.46
CA GLN A 214 -14.23 8.75 31.92
C GLN A 214 -13.53 9.81 32.77
N GLU A 215 -12.60 9.42 33.65
CA GLU A 215 -11.77 10.35 34.43
C GLU A 215 -10.92 11.23 33.52
N LEU A 216 -10.35 10.69 32.45
CA LEU A 216 -9.56 11.46 31.47
C LEU A 216 -10.40 12.50 30.70
N TYR A 217 -11.69 12.25 30.48
CA TYR A 217 -12.61 13.27 29.95
C TYR A 217 -12.88 14.39 30.95
N GLY A 218 -12.69 14.15 32.24
CA GLY A 218 -12.88 15.12 33.33
C GLY A 218 -11.89 16.29 33.31
N ILE A 219 -10.91 16.33 32.40
CA ILE A 219 -10.03 17.50 32.21
C ILE A 219 -10.79 18.73 31.66
N THR A 220 -12.01 18.53 31.16
CA THR A 220 -12.85 19.61 30.65
C THR A 220 -14.32 19.41 31.03
N ASP A 221 -14.94 20.49 31.52
CA ASP A 221 -16.37 20.53 31.84
C ASP A 221 -17.25 20.87 30.62
N SER A 222 -16.64 21.18 29.46
CA SER A 222 -17.35 21.57 28.25
C SER A 222 -17.68 20.35 27.39
N ILE A 223 -18.95 20.24 26.95
CA ILE A 223 -19.38 19.23 25.96
C ILE A 223 -18.54 19.32 24.68
N PHE A 224 -18.21 20.54 24.24
CA PHE A 224 -17.36 20.71 23.07
C PHE A 224 -15.92 20.26 23.33
N GLY A 225 -15.40 20.51 24.54
CA GLY A 225 -14.10 19.99 24.97
C GLY A 225 -14.06 18.46 24.92
N GLN A 226 -15.08 17.79 25.45
CA GLN A 226 -15.20 16.33 25.43
C GLN A 226 -15.32 15.79 23.99
N PHE A 227 -16.07 16.48 23.12
CA PHE A 227 -16.16 16.14 21.70
C PHE A 227 -14.79 16.27 21.02
N SER A 228 -14.05 17.36 21.23
CA SER A 228 -12.71 17.55 20.68
C SER A 228 -11.72 16.49 21.18
N LEU A 229 -11.79 16.10 22.46
CA LEU A 229 -10.99 15.00 23.00
C LEU A 229 -11.36 13.65 22.36
N THR A 230 -12.63 13.43 22.04
CA THR A 230 -13.09 12.23 21.33
C THR A 230 -12.53 12.20 19.92
N VAL A 231 -12.64 13.29 19.17
CA VAL A 231 -12.06 13.41 17.82
C VAL A 231 -10.55 13.20 17.87
N LEU A 232 -9.86 13.84 18.80
CA LEU A 232 -8.41 13.68 18.98
C LEU A 232 -8.03 12.23 19.30
N SER A 233 -8.81 11.57 20.16
CA SER A 233 -8.64 10.15 20.50
C SER A 233 -8.79 9.25 19.27
N VAL A 234 -9.76 9.53 18.39
CA VAL A 234 -9.92 8.82 17.11
C VAL A 234 -8.72 9.06 16.18
N LEU A 235 -8.23 10.30 16.08
CA LEU A 235 -7.06 10.62 15.25
C LEU A 235 -5.79 9.90 15.72
N TYR A 236 -5.61 9.73 17.03
CA TYR A 236 -4.47 9.02 17.65
C TYR A 236 -4.68 7.52 17.79
N ALA A 237 -5.88 6.98 17.52
CA ALA A 237 -6.14 5.56 17.63
C ALA A 237 -5.12 4.70 16.86
N PRO A 238 -4.70 5.03 15.63
CA PRO A 238 -3.68 4.25 14.94
C PRO A 238 -2.31 4.29 15.65
N ASN A 239 -1.92 5.39 16.31
CA ASN A 239 -0.67 5.45 17.09
C ASN A 239 -0.71 4.43 18.24
N VAL A 240 -1.82 4.40 18.99
CA VAL A 240 -1.98 3.47 20.12
C VAL A 240 -2.02 2.03 19.62
N ILE A 241 -2.71 1.74 18.52
CA ILE A 241 -2.76 0.39 17.92
C ILE A 241 -1.37 -0.08 17.46
N VAL A 242 -0.54 0.81 16.89
CA VAL A 242 0.85 0.50 16.53
C VAL A 242 1.69 0.21 17.78
N GLY A 243 1.50 0.98 18.86
CA GLY A 243 2.09 0.70 20.17
C GLY A 243 1.68 -0.68 20.71
N THR A 244 0.38 -1.00 20.71
CA THR A 244 -0.14 -2.33 21.10
C THR A 244 0.44 -3.44 20.22
N SER A 245 0.58 -3.20 18.91
CA SER A 245 1.19 -4.14 17.98
C SER A 245 2.66 -4.42 18.32
N ALA A 246 3.40 -3.38 18.72
CA ALA A 246 4.78 -3.53 19.18
C ALA A 246 4.86 -4.40 20.44
N VAL A 247 4.01 -4.14 21.43
CA VAL A 247 3.92 -4.96 22.64
C VAL A 247 3.57 -6.41 22.30
N ALA A 248 2.59 -6.63 21.40
CA ALA A 248 2.13 -7.95 20.96
C ALA A 248 3.21 -8.81 20.29
N VAL A 249 4.18 -8.20 19.60
CA VAL A 249 5.31 -8.94 19.01
C VAL A 249 6.49 -9.10 19.97
N GLY A 250 6.38 -8.60 21.20
CA GLY A 250 7.42 -8.67 22.23
C GLY A 250 8.38 -7.47 22.26
N SER A 251 8.06 -6.39 21.55
CA SER A 251 8.78 -5.10 21.65
C SER A 251 8.27 -4.27 22.84
N SER A 252 8.79 -3.06 22.98
CA SER A 252 8.36 -2.04 23.95
C SER A 252 7.82 -0.79 23.26
N ALA A 253 6.78 -0.20 23.85
CA ALA A 253 6.30 1.14 23.56
C ALA A 253 6.69 2.08 24.71
N HIS A 254 7.08 3.30 24.39
CA HIS A 254 7.52 4.30 25.34
C HIS A 254 6.65 5.54 25.24
N LEU A 255 6.18 6.03 26.38
CA LEU A 255 5.59 7.35 26.52
C LEU A 255 6.41 8.13 27.54
N GLY A 256 7.41 8.87 27.05
CA GLY A 256 8.36 9.54 27.92
C GLY A 256 9.18 8.55 28.74
N PHE A 257 9.01 8.59 30.06
CA PHE A 257 9.65 7.65 30.98
C PHE A 257 8.83 6.37 31.19
N ALA A 258 7.54 6.38 30.83
CA ALA A 258 6.71 5.19 30.91
C ALA A 258 7.07 4.20 29.80
N THR A 259 7.23 2.93 30.17
CA THR A 259 7.60 1.86 29.23
C THR A 259 6.62 0.70 29.36
N PHE A 260 6.10 0.25 28.23
CA PHE A 260 5.10 -0.81 28.11
C PHE A 260 5.66 -1.92 27.23
N SER A 261 5.85 -3.11 27.79
CA SER A 261 6.28 -4.31 27.07
C SER A 261 5.46 -5.50 27.55
N SER A 262 5.38 -6.58 26.77
CA SER A 262 4.69 -7.81 27.18
C SER A 262 5.24 -8.38 28.48
N PHE A 263 6.51 -8.12 28.81
CA PHE A 263 7.17 -8.72 29.98
C PHE A 263 7.23 -7.81 31.20
N THR A 264 7.23 -6.49 30.99
CA THR A 264 7.37 -5.50 32.06
C THR A 264 6.63 -4.20 31.71
N VAL A 265 6.04 -3.56 32.72
CA VAL A 265 5.50 -2.20 32.61
C VAL A 265 6.10 -1.32 33.68
N PHE A 266 6.67 -0.21 33.25
CA PHE A 266 7.10 0.88 34.11
C PHE A 266 6.14 2.04 33.91
N GLY A 267 5.40 2.39 34.97
CA GLY A 267 4.50 3.53 34.95
C GLY A 267 5.26 4.85 34.88
N GLY A 268 4.54 5.91 34.52
CA GLY A 268 5.03 7.28 34.48
C GLY A 268 3.87 8.23 34.14
N ASP A 269 4.16 9.53 34.14
CA ASP A 269 3.16 10.53 33.76
C ASP A 269 2.82 10.38 32.28
N ILE A 270 1.55 10.08 31.99
CA ILE A 270 1.02 9.97 30.64
C ILE A 270 0.11 11.16 30.32
N PRO A 271 0.04 11.61 29.05
CA PRO A 271 -0.89 12.66 28.65
C PRO A 271 -2.33 12.30 28.99
N ALA A 272 -3.14 13.29 29.39
CA ALA A 272 -4.55 13.10 29.68
C ALA A 272 -5.39 13.01 28.40
N LEU A 273 -5.14 11.97 27.58
CA LEU A 273 -5.89 11.68 26.36
C LEU A 273 -6.75 10.43 26.59
N PRO A 274 -8.08 10.48 26.40
CA PRO A 274 -8.97 9.35 26.68
C PRO A 274 -8.56 8.02 26.01
N ILE A 275 -8.03 8.05 24.78
CA ILE A 275 -7.51 6.85 24.09
C ILE A 275 -6.39 6.14 24.86
N LEU A 276 -5.63 6.85 25.70
CA LEU A 276 -4.56 6.29 26.52
C LEU A 276 -5.07 5.54 27.75
N ALA A 277 -6.38 5.57 28.04
CA ALA A 277 -6.97 4.64 29.02
C ALA A 277 -6.81 3.17 28.60
N ALA A 278 -6.53 2.90 27.32
CA ALA A 278 -6.22 1.55 26.85
C ALA A 278 -4.86 1.02 27.34
N VAL A 279 -3.99 1.90 27.84
CA VAL A 279 -2.64 1.56 28.29
C VAL A 279 -2.72 0.73 29.57
N PRO A 280 -2.05 -0.44 29.64
CA PRO A 280 -2.14 -1.31 30.80
C PRO A 280 -1.47 -0.69 32.04
N THR A 281 -2.10 -0.88 33.19
CA THR A 281 -1.52 -0.51 34.49
C THR A 281 -0.60 -1.61 35.02
N PRO A 282 0.54 -1.28 35.66
CA PRO A 282 1.38 -2.29 36.30
C PRO A 282 0.65 -2.98 37.47
N PRO A 283 0.78 -4.31 37.64
CA PRO A 283 1.41 -5.29 36.75
C PRO A 283 0.47 -5.79 35.65
N LEU A 284 1.00 -6.15 34.48
CA LEU A 284 0.25 -6.66 33.31
C LEU A 284 -0.59 -7.94 33.57
N GLY A 285 -0.32 -8.68 34.65
CA GLY A 285 -0.96 -9.97 34.90
C GLY A 285 -0.73 -10.97 33.76
N PRO A 286 -1.63 -11.95 33.53
CA PRO A 286 -1.46 -12.97 32.47
C PRO A 286 -1.78 -12.47 31.04
N VAL A 287 -2.20 -11.20 30.87
CA VAL A 287 -2.65 -10.64 29.59
C VAL A 287 -1.53 -10.64 28.54
N TRP A 288 -0.26 -10.65 28.95
CA TRP A 288 0.88 -10.76 28.03
C TRP A 288 0.81 -12.00 27.11
N VAL A 289 0.24 -13.11 27.59
CA VAL A 289 0.07 -14.32 26.77
C VAL A 289 -0.90 -14.04 25.61
N ALA A 290 -2.00 -13.34 25.88
CA ALA A 290 -2.95 -12.95 24.86
C ALA A 290 -2.32 -12.01 23.82
N LEU A 291 -1.45 -11.08 24.27
CA LEU A 291 -0.68 -10.21 23.39
C LEU A 291 0.27 -10.99 22.47
N LEU A 292 0.99 -12.00 22.99
CA LEU A 292 1.84 -12.84 22.15
C LEU A 292 1.05 -13.74 21.19
N ILE A 293 -0.16 -14.18 21.56
CA ILE A 293 -1.08 -14.91 20.67
C ILE A 293 -1.48 -14.03 19.48
N VAL A 294 -1.64 -12.71 19.67
CA VAL A 294 -1.87 -11.77 18.58
C VAL A 294 -0.69 -11.76 17.59
N GLY A 295 0.55 -11.65 18.11
CA GLY A 295 1.76 -11.79 17.31
C GLY A 295 1.80 -13.11 16.52
N ALA A 296 1.58 -14.23 17.19
CA ALA A 296 1.56 -15.55 16.57
C ALA A 296 0.49 -15.68 15.47
N SER A 297 -0.73 -15.22 15.75
CA SER A 297 -1.88 -15.30 14.85
C SER A 297 -1.69 -14.46 13.59
N SER A 298 -1.00 -13.32 13.68
CA SER A 298 -0.60 -12.55 12.50
C SER A 298 0.42 -13.30 11.63
N GLY A 299 1.36 -14.04 12.24
CA GLY A 299 2.26 -14.95 11.53
C GLY A 299 1.53 -16.10 10.83
N VAL A 300 0.49 -16.66 11.44
CA VAL A 300 -0.39 -17.66 10.81
C VAL A 300 -1.04 -17.08 9.55
N ALA A 301 -1.55 -15.84 9.61
CA ALA A 301 -2.17 -15.19 8.43
C ALA A 301 -1.17 -15.03 7.27
N VAL A 302 0.09 -14.65 7.55
CA VAL A 302 1.16 -14.61 6.53
C VAL A 302 1.40 -15.99 5.94
N GLY A 303 1.53 -17.01 6.79
CA GLY A 303 1.79 -18.38 6.36
C GLY A 303 0.67 -18.97 5.51
N GLN A 304 -0.60 -18.77 5.91
CA GLN A 304 -1.78 -19.19 5.14
C GLN A 304 -1.81 -18.51 3.77
N GLN A 305 -1.53 -17.20 3.71
CA GLN A 305 -1.49 -16.46 2.46
C GLN A 305 -0.34 -16.93 1.56
N CYS A 306 0.81 -17.28 2.14
CA CYS A 306 1.94 -17.88 1.43
C CYS A 306 1.59 -19.27 0.88
N ALA A 307 0.87 -20.10 1.64
CA ALA A 307 0.52 -21.47 1.29
C ALA A 307 -0.52 -21.61 0.17
N ARG A 308 -1.34 -20.57 -0.10
CA ARG A 308 -2.37 -20.58 -1.16
C ARG A 308 -1.86 -21.06 -2.53
N ARG A 309 -0.58 -20.82 -2.82
CA ARG A 309 0.07 -21.33 -4.03
C ARG A 309 1.32 -22.08 -3.62
N ALA A 310 1.18 -23.40 -3.51
CA ALA A 310 2.29 -24.25 -3.11
C ALA A 310 3.46 -24.15 -4.10
N LEU A 311 4.68 -24.03 -3.58
CA LEU A 311 5.92 -23.87 -4.33
C LEU A 311 6.95 -24.92 -3.88
N PRO A 312 8.01 -25.20 -4.64
CA PRO A 312 9.14 -25.98 -4.12
C PRO A 312 9.72 -25.31 -2.86
N LEU A 313 10.47 -26.07 -2.05
CA LEU A 313 10.93 -25.62 -0.73
C LEU A 313 11.61 -24.24 -0.74
N PHE A 314 12.63 -24.06 -1.59
CA PHE A 314 13.39 -22.80 -1.61
C PHE A 314 12.55 -21.60 -2.06
N PRO A 315 11.79 -21.64 -3.17
CA PRO A 315 10.88 -20.54 -3.51
C PRO A 315 9.76 -20.30 -2.50
N ALA A 316 9.23 -21.34 -1.85
CA ALA A 316 8.22 -21.19 -0.79
C ALA A 316 8.79 -20.41 0.41
N MET A 317 10.01 -20.75 0.82
CA MET A 317 10.68 -20.07 1.93
C MET A 317 11.13 -18.66 1.56
N ALA A 318 11.63 -18.45 0.34
CA ALA A 318 11.96 -17.12 -0.17
C ALA A 318 10.73 -16.20 -0.22
N LYS A 319 9.58 -16.70 -0.69
CA LYS A 319 8.30 -15.99 -0.68
C LYS A 319 7.91 -15.53 0.73
N LEU A 320 8.01 -16.45 1.70
CA LEU A 320 7.70 -16.14 3.10
C LEU A 320 8.67 -15.12 3.70
N LEU A 321 9.97 -15.26 3.46
CA LEU A 321 10.99 -14.34 3.96
C LEU A 321 10.80 -12.93 3.39
N VAL A 322 10.53 -12.82 2.08
CA VAL A 322 10.21 -11.52 1.45
C VAL A 322 8.95 -10.92 2.07
N ALA A 323 7.89 -11.71 2.26
CA ALA A 323 6.68 -11.25 2.93
C ALA A 323 6.94 -10.77 4.37
N SER A 324 7.78 -11.50 5.10
CA SER A 324 8.16 -11.19 6.49
C SER A 324 8.96 -9.89 6.58
N VAL A 325 9.95 -9.69 5.70
CA VAL A 325 10.74 -8.46 5.64
C VAL A 325 9.85 -7.28 5.24
N VAL A 326 9.03 -7.41 4.19
CA VAL A 326 8.14 -6.32 3.75
C VAL A 326 7.14 -5.95 4.85
N GLY A 327 6.56 -6.94 5.54
CA GLY A 327 5.65 -6.71 6.66
C GLY A 327 6.32 -6.02 7.85
N ALA A 328 7.52 -6.47 8.22
CA ALA A 328 8.32 -5.85 9.29
C ALA A 328 8.71 -4.41 8.94
N LEU A 329 9.12 -4.14 7.69
CA LEU A 329 9.43 -2.79 7.22
C LEU A 329 8.19 -1.89 7.19
N ALA A 330 7.02 -2.42 6.81
CA ALA A 330 5.77 -1.67 6.84
C ALA A 330 5.36 -1.28 8.27
N MET A 331 5.46 -2.22 9.23
CA MET A 331 5.21 -1.93 10.64
C MET A 331 6.23 -0.94 11.22
N SER A 332 7.50 -1.10 10.87
CA SER A 332 8.58 -0.18 11.22
C SER A 332 8.28 1.23 10.70
N LEU A 333 7.84 1.37 9.44
CA LEU A 333 7.46 2.67 8.89
C LEU A 333 6.27 3.33 9.61
N LEU A 334 5.25 2.54 9.96
CA LEU A 334 4.10 3.04 10.75
C LEU A 334 4.52 3.49 12.15
N ALA A 335 5.38 2.70 12.81
CA ALA A 335 5.95 3.02 14.12
C ALA A 335 6.78 4.30 14.10
N TYR A 336 7.65 4.44 13.10
CA TYR A 336 8.45 5.64 12.93
C TYR A 336 7.57 6.87 12.72
N GLY A 337 6.57 6.77 11.85
CA GLY A 337 5.61 7.85 11.59
C GLY A 337 4.72 8.18 12.80
N GLY A 338 4.52 7.25 13.73
CA GLY A 338 3.75 7.49 14.96
C GLY A 338 4.58 7.95 16.15
N SER A 339 5.90 8.14 15.96
CA SER A 339 6.86 8.48 17.00
C SER A 339 7.34 9.93 16.89
N GLY A 340 7.82 10.50 18.00
CA GLY A 340 8.30 11.87 18.02
C GLY A 340 8.56 12.40 19.44
N ARG A 341 8.83 13.69 19.57
CA ARG A 341 8.90 14.36 20.87
C ARG A 341 7.55 14.95 21.23
N LEU A 342 7.14 14.86 22.49
CA LEU A 342 5.87 15.41 22.98
C LEU A 342 6.15 16.37 24.14
N GLY A 343 6.57 17.59 23.82
CA GLY A 343 6.82 18.64 24.80
C GLY A 343 7.64 18.15 26.01
N ASN A 344 7.07 18.33 27.21
CA ASN A 344 7.72 17.96 28.47
C ASN A 344 7.68 16.45 28.77
N PHE A 345 6.82 15.68 28.10
CA PHE A 345 6.77 14.21 28.27
C PHE A 345 8.00 13.54 27.66
N GLY A 346 8.73 14.20 26.74
CA GLY A 346 9.91 13.63 26.11
C GLY A 346 9.56 12.82 24.86
N HIS A 347 10.31 11.74 24.60
CA HIS A 347 10.11 10.94 23.39
C HIS A 347 8.98 9.93 23.57
N VAL A 348 8.09 9.84 22.58
CA VAL A 348 7.07 8.79 22.47
C VAL A 348 7.33 8.00 21.21
N GLY A 349 7.30 6.68 21.31
CA GLY A 349 7.59 5.81 20.20
C GLY A 349 7.62 4.36 20.63
N VAL A 350 8.18 3.51 19.77
CA VAL A 350 8.40 2.09 20.05
C VAL A 350 9.86 1.78 19.81
N ASP A 351 10.38 0.76 20.49
CA ASP A 351 11.73 0.30 20.19
C ASP A 351 11.76 -0.33 18.79
N GLN A 352 12.39 0.39 17.86
CA GLN A 352 12.33 0.12 16.43
C GLN A 352 13.04 -1.19 16.07
N ALA A 353 14.15 -1.48 16.74
CA ALA A 353 14.98 -2.65 16.45
C ALA A 353 14.28 -3.94 16.87
N THR A 354 13.74 -3.97 18.10
CA THR A 354 12.97 -5.10 18.62
C THR A 354 11.62 -5.24 17.93
N LEU A 355 10.97 -4.14 17.50
CA LEU A 355 9.76 -4.22 16.68
C LEU A 355 10.06 -4.93 15.35
N LEU A 356 11.09 -4.46 14.64
CA LEU A 356 11.48 -5.03 13.35
C LEU A 356 11.82 -6.53 13.51
N GLY A 357 12.64 -6.86 14.51
CA GLY A 357 13.01 -8.23 14.82
C GLY A 357 11.82 -9.10 15.23
N GLY A 358 10.93 -8.58 16.08
CA GLY A 358 9.74 -9.28 16.57
C GLY A 358 8.73 -9.58 15.47
N VAL A 359 8.37 -8.59 14.65
CA VAL A 359 7.46 -8.80 13.50
C VAL A 359 8.06 -9.81 12.53
N PHE A 360 9.35 -9.65 12.19
CA PHE A 360 10.04 -10.59 11.31
C PHE A 360 10.04 -12.01 11.89
N PHE A 361 10.35 -12.17 13.18
CA PHE A 361 10.37 -13.45 13.87
C PHE A 361 9.00 -14.14 13.81
N TRP A 362 7.92 -13.46 14.22
CA TRP A 362 6.58 -14.05 14.20
C TRP A 362 6.14 -14.40 12.78
N PHE A 363 6.39 -13.52 11.80
CA PHE A 363 6.00 -13.77 10.40
C PHE A 363 6.81 -14.92 9.78
N ALA A 364 8.11 -15.00 10.04
CA ALA A 364 8.97 -16.03 9.46
C ALA A 364 8.81 -17.39 10.16
N VAL A 365 8.79 -17.42 11.49
CA VAL A 365 8.76 -18.67 12.26
C VAL A 365 7.36 -19.26 12.25
N VAL A 366 6.35 -18.53 12.75
CA VAL A 366 4.97 -19.05 12.79
C VAL A 366 4.38 -19.16 11.38
N GLY A 367 4.69 -18.20 10.50
CA GLY A 367 4.33 -18.32 9.09
C GLY A 367 4.99 -19.53 8.41
N GLY A 368 6.24 -19.85 8.77
CA GLY A 368 6.97 -21.02 8.24
C GLY A 368 6.35 -22.34 8.67
N VAL A 369 6.08 -22.48 9.97
CA VAL A 369 5.33 -23.62 10.51
C VAL A 369 3.98 -23.76 9.80
N THR A 370 3.24 -22.65 9.64
CA THR A 370 1.95 -22.65 8.97
C THR A 370 2.05 -23.07 7.50
N VAL A 371 3.05 -22.57 6.75
CA VAL A 371 3.30 -22.97 5.35
C VAL A 371 3.54 -24.48 5.24
N VAL A 372 4.31 -25.07 6.17
CA VAL A 372 4.56 -26.51 6.21
C VAL A 372 3.27 -27.28 6.51
N MET A 373 2.56 -26.91 7.58
CA MET A 373 1.35 -27.62 8.04
C MET A 373 0.19 -27.54 7.03
N THR A 374 0.08 -26.44 6.29
CA THR A 374 -1.00 -26.20 5.31
C THR A 374 -0.66 -26.67 3.89
N GLY A 375 0.48 -27.35 3.69
CA GLY A 375 0.85 -27.92 2.40
C GLY A 375 1.36 -26.91 1.36
N GLY A 376 1.90 -25.77 1.81
CA GLY A 376 2.49 -24.74 0.95
C GLY A 376 3.79 -25.16 0.26
N ILE A 377 4.36 -26.32 0.61
CA ILE A 377 5.58 -26.87 0.00
C ILE A 377 5.22 -28.06 -0.90
N ARG A 378 5.50 -27.94 -2.20
CA ARG A 378 5.36 -29.05 -3.15
C ARG A 378 6.56 -29.98 -3.05
N PRO A 379 6.37 -31.30 -2.89
CA PRO A 379 7.46 -32.24 -2.97
C PRO A 379 8.06 -32.20 -4.38
N VAL A 380 9.38 -32.06 -4.46
CA VAL A 380 10.09 -32.17 -5.74
C VAL A 380 10.01 -33.63 -6.17
N ARG A 381 9.06 -33.94 -7.06
CA ARG A 381 9.09 -35.23 -7.76
C ARG A 381 10.28 -35.17 -8.72
N LEU A 382 11.42 -35.68 -8.29
CA LEU A 382 12.50 -36.04 -9.20
C LEU A 382 11.88 -37.00 -10.20
N ARG A 383 11.65 -36.52 -11.43
CA ARG A 383 11.19 -37.36 -12.53
C ARG A 383 12.31 -38.36 -12.74
N ARG A 384 12.18 -39.54 -12.13
CA ARG A 384 13.08 -40.68 -12.36
C ARG A 384 13.06 -40.84 -13.88
N THR A 385 14.15 -40.46 -14.53
CA THR A 385 14.32 -40.65 -15.97
C THR A 385 14.04 -42.13 -16.17
N ARG A 386 12.89 -42.45 -16.76
CA ARG A 386 12.58 -43.81 -17.16
C ARG A 386 13.71 -44.14 -18.12
N ARG A 387 14.68 -44.91 -17.64
CA ARG A 387 15.83 -45.39 -18.42
C ARG A 387 15.17 -45.93 -19.68
N ARG A 388 15.38 -45.23 -20.81
CA ARG A 388 14.88 -45.69 -22.10
C ARG A 388 15.39 -47.11 -22.20
N ALA A 389 14.49 -48.09 -22.28
CA ALA A 389 14.90 -49.47 -22.47
C ALA A 389 15.87 -49.46 -23.65
N PRO A 390 17.05 -50.11 -23.55
CA PRO A 390 17.96 -50.18 -24.68
C PRO A 390 17.15 -50.74 -25.84
N VAL A 391 17.13 -49.98 -26.95
CA VAL A 391 16.66 -50.51 -28.23
C VAL A 391 17.53 -51.75 -28.47
N PRO A 392 16.94 -52.95 -28.66
CA PRO A 392 17.75 -54.12 -28.98
C PRO A 392 18.60 -53.78 -30.21
N ALA A 393 19.90 -54.06 -30.10
CA ALA A 393 20.84 -53.82 -31.17
C ALA A 393 20.30 -54.44 -32.46
N ALA A 394 20.27 -53.65 -33.53
CA ALA A 394 20.08 -54.19 -34.87
C ALA A 394 21.17 -55.24 -35.11
N GLU A 395 20.77 -56.40 -35.63
CA GLU A 395 21.69 -57.44 -36.08
C GLU A 395 22.76 -56.83 -36.98
N GLU A 396 24.02 -57.13 -36.69
CA GLU A 396 25.16 -56.77 -37.53
C GLU A 396 24.94 -57.34 -38.94
N PRO A 397 25.09 -56.55 -40.01
CA PRO A 397 25.14 -57.13 -41.35
C PRO A 397 26.40 -57.98 -41.46
N ALA A 398 26.19 -59.27 -41.70
CA ALA A 398 27.25 -60.19 -42.02
C ALA A 398 27.96 -59.77 -43.31
N ASP A 399 29.28 -59.91 -43.26
CA ASP A 399 30.18 -60.24 -44.37
C ASP A 399 30.65 -59.10 -45.28
N PHE A 400 31.84 -58.58 -44.93
CA PHE A 400 32.69 -57.70 -45.73
C PHE A 400 33.91 -58.47 -46.30
N ALA A 401 33.74 -59.71 -46.77
CA ALA A 401 34.86 -60.52 -47.26
C ALA A 401 34.75 -61.09 -48.69
N ALA A 402 33.84 -60.61 -49.53
CA ALA A 402 33.66 -61.17 -50.88
C ALA A 402 33.57 -60.13 -52.02
N VAL A 403 34.32 -59.02 -51.96
CA VAL A 403 34.41 -58.02 -53.05
C VAL A 403 35.82 -57.94 -53.59
N PHE A 404 36.33 -59.06 -54.12
CA PHE A 404 37.43 -59.09 -55.08
C PHE A 404 37.29 -60.35 -55.94
N ASP A 405 36.44 -60.27 -56.96
CA ASP A 405 36.61 -61.04 -58.20
C ASP A 405 35.85 -60.30 -59.32
N GLU A 406 36.62 -59.79 -60.28
CA GLU A 406 36.18 -59.38 -61.62
C GLU A 406 36.02 -60.65 -62.50
N PRO A 407 35.07 -60.72 -63.46
CA PRO A 407 35.34 -60.10 -64.78
C PRO A 407 34.13 -59.55 -65.58
N GLU A 408 34.48 -58.55 -66.42
CA GLU A 408 34.06 -58.16 -67.78
C GLU A 408 32.63 -58.41 -68.34
N GLY A 409 32.03 -57.32 -68.89
CA GLY A 409 31.00 -57.36 -69.93
C GLY A 409 30.15 -56.09 -70.08
N GLU A 410 30.52 -55.19 -71.00
CA GLU A 410 29.72 -54.06 -71.56
C GLU A 410 28.64 -54.56 -72.59
N PRO A 411 27.71 -53.74 -73.18
CA PRO A 411 27.53 -52.26 -73.10
C PRO A 411 26.07 -51.71 -73.01
N GLU A 412 25.99 -50.36 -72.92
CA GLU A 412 25.02 -49.40 -73.53
C GLU A 412 23.55 -49.29 -73.06
N ASP A 413 23.18 -48.13 -72.48
CA ASP A 413 22.41 -47.06 -73.16
C ASP A 413 22.13 -45.85 -72.22
N GLU A 414 22.44 -44.65 -72.72
CA GLU A 414 22.11 -43.30 -72.20
C GLU A 414 20.86 -42.73 -72.95
N PRO A 415 20.37 -41.49 -72.74
CA PRO A 415 20.25 -40.63 -71.54
C PRO A 415 18.83 -39.97 -71.45
N GLY A 416 18.58 -39.07 -70.48
CA GLY A 416 17.36 -38.24 -70.51
C GLY A 416 17.15 -37.24 -69.37
N ASP A 417 17.85 -36.12 -69.45
CA ASP A 417 17.60 -34.75 -68.95
C ASP A 417 16.54 -34.45 -67.86
N ALA A 418 17.02 -33.72 -66.83
CA ALA A 418 16.28 -32.67 -66.13
C ALA A 418 16.49 -31.33 -66.89
N PRO A 419 15.66 -30.26 -66.72
CA PRO A 419 15.83 -29.42 -65.53
C PRO A 419 14.58 -28.63 -65.05
N HIS A 420 14.79 -28.01 -63.89
CA HIS A 420 14.15 -26.84 -63.27
C HIS A 420 13.28 -25.90 -64.13
N ASP A 421 12.24 -25.31 -63.51
CA ASP A 421 12.06 -23.85 -63.45
C ASP A 421 10.97 -23.41 -62.44
N GLU A 422 11.31 -22.44 -61.58
CA GLU A 422 10.36 -21.47 -61.01
C GLU A 422 10.23 -20.30 -61.99
N PRO A 423 9.10 -19.57 -61.99
CA PRO A 423 9.23 -18.15 -61.67
C PRO A 423 8.08 -17.53 -60.88
N ALA A 424 8.41 -16.39 -60.25
CA ALA A 424 7.53 -15.45 -59.58
C ALA A 424 6.66 -14.63 -60.56
N GLY A 425 5.51 -14.12 -60.07
CA GLY A 425 4.67 -13.16 -60.78
C GLY A 425 3.66 -12.50 -59.85
N ASP A 426 3.76 -11.17 -59.76
CA ASP A 426 3.04 -10.23 -58.88
C ASP A 426 1.73 -9.70 -59.52
N SER A 427 0.90 -9.06 -58.68
CA SER A 427 -0.08 -7.99 -59.00
C SER A 427 -1.59 -8.31 -59.05
N ALA A 428 -2.30 -7.54 -58.20
CA ALA A 428 -3.68 -7.03 -58.14
C ALA A 428 -4.58 -7.16 -59.41
N ASP A 429 -5.92 -7.19 -59.33
CA ASP A 429 -6.77 -6.14 -58.74
C ASP A 429 -8.28 -6.51 -58.82
N GLN A 430 -9.10 -5.81 -58.02
CA GLN A 430 -10.55 -5.53 -58.15
C GLN A 430 -11.57 -6.69 -57.99
N SER A 431 -12.80 -6.51 -57.50
CA SER A 431 -13.52 -5.55 -56.66
C SER A 431 -15.01 -6.00 -56.68
N VAL A 432 -15.77 -5.61 -55.64
CA VAL A 432 -17.26 -5.50 -55.59
C VAL A 432 -18.08 -6.77 -55.32
N GLY A 433 -18.89 -6.71 -54.25
CA GLY A 433 -20.17 -7.41 -54.18
C GLY A 433 -20.61 -7.82 -52.78
N ASP A 434 -21.04 -6.87 -51.93
CA ASP A 434 -22.11 -7.16 -50.96
C ASP A 434 -23.44 -7.10 -51.71
N PRO A 435 -24.39 -7.99 -51.38
CA PRO A 435 -25.62 -7.46 -50.81
C PRO A 435 -26.10 -8.21 -49.55
N VAL A 436 -26.82 -7.41 -48.79
CA VAL A 436 -27.59 -7.64 -47.57
C VAL A 436 -28.88 -8.40 -47.90
N ASP A 437 -29.36 -9.25 -46.98
CA ASP A 437 -30.78 -9.45 -46.62
C ASP A 437 -30.80 -10.31 -45.33
N GLU A 438 -31.16 -9.74 -44.18
CA GLU A 438 -32.54 -9.59 -43.66
C GLU A 438 -33.05 -10.88 -42.98
N ASP A 439 -33.05 -10.86 -41.64
CA ASP A 439 -34.22 -11.32 -40.90
C ASP A 439 -34.35 -10.52 -39.59
N GLU A 440 -35.39 -9.71 -39.60
CA GLU A 440 -35.83 -8.72 -38.64
C GLU A 440 -36.95 -9.36 -37.81
N MET A 441 -36.90 -9.25 -36.47
CA MET A 441 -38.12 -9.31 -35.66
C MET A 441 -38.12 -8.12 -34.70
N ALA A 442 -39.05 -7.23 -35.02
CA ALA A 442 -39.25 -5.89 -34.47
C ALA A 442 -40.13 -5.92 -33.18
N PRO A 443 -40.37 -4.77 -32.54
CA PRO A 443 -40.66 -4.60 -31.11
C PRO A 443 -42.16 -4.48 -30.79
N GLU A 444 -42.51 -4.46 -29.50
CA GLU A 444 -43.86 -4.12 -29.06
C GLU A 444 -43.84 -3.18 -27.84
N GLU A 445 -44.25 -1.93 -28.05
CA GLU A 445 -44.79 -1.00 -27.06
C GLU A 445 -45.79 -0.07 -27.77
N PRO A 446 -46.99 0.13 -27.22
CA PRO A 446 -47.57 1.48 -27.09
C PRO A 446 -48.38 1.62 -25.77
N ALA A 447 -48.73 2.76 -25.17
CA ALA A 447 -48.56 4.20 -25.39
C ALA A 447 -48.94 4.94 -24.08
N ALA A 448 -48.47 6.19 -23.93
CA ALA A 448 -49.02 7.21 -23.01
C ALA A 448 -50.32 7.82 -23.62
N ASP A 449 -51.24 8.56 -22.99
CA ASP A 449 -51.30 9.51 -21.87
C ASP A 449 -52.78 9.60 -21.41
N ASP A 450 -53.07 10.08 -20.18
CA ASP A 450 -54.20 11.00 -19.93
C ASP A 450 -54.16 11.55 -18.48
N GLU A 451 -53.96 12.86 -18.38
CA GLU A 451 -54.08 13.71 -17.18
C GLU A 451 -55.40 14.52 -17.29
N PRO A 452 -56.17 14.75 -16.20
CA PRO A 452 -57.28 15.71 -16.23
C PRO A 452 -56.90 17.09 -15.61
N PRO A 453 -57.59 18.18 -16.01
CA PRO A 453 -57.14 19.57 -15.81
C PRO A 453 -57.69 20.21 -14.50
N PRO A 454 -57.39 21.50 -14.21
CA PRO A 454 -57.37 22.03 -12.85
C PRO A 454 -58.71 22.59 -12.36
N ALA A 455 -58.82 22.75 -11.04
CA ALA A 455 -59.80 23.59 -10.34
C ALA A 455 -59.11 24.39 -9.24
#